data_AF-A0A0H3IYA2-F1
#
_entry.id   AF-A0A0H3IYA2-F1
#
_cell.length_a   1.000
_cell.length_b   1.000
_cell.length_c   1.000
_cell.angle_alpha   90.00
_cell.angle_beta   90.00
_cell.angle_gamma   90.00
#
_symmetry.space_group_name_H-M   'P 1'
#
loop_
_entity.id
_entity.type
_entity.pdbx_description
1 polymer ?
#
loop_
_entity_poly.entity_id
_entity_poly.type
_entity_poly.pdbx_seq_one_letter_code
_entity_poly.pdbx_strand_id
1 'polypeptide(L)' 'MFNSRGTIILPAKVTPRIMPGVVSVPQGAWWTPDKEGIDRRGCINTLTKYHPTPLAFGNPSHTNLVEVVKA' A
#
# COMPACT_ATOMS: atom_id res chain seq x y z
N MET A 1 6.77 4.61 0.83
CA MET A 1 6.27 3.50 1.67
C MET A 1 6.48 2.20 0.91
N PHE A 2 6.95 1.15 1.56
CA PHE A 2 7.39 -0.07 0.87
C PHE A 2 7.22 -1.34 1.72
N ASN A 3 7.28 -2.49 1.06
CA ASN A 3 7.51 -3.80 1.67
C ASN A 3 8.20 -4.71 0.64
N SER A 4 8.29 -6.02 0.92
CA SER A 4 8.94 -6.99 0.03
C SER A 4 8.31 -7.15 -1.36
N ARG A 5 7.09 -6.62 -1.59
CA ARG A 5 6.38 -6.75 -2.86
C ARG A 5 6.53 -5.52 -3.76
N GLY A 6 6.79 -4.35 -3.17
CA GLY A 6 6.94 -3.13 -3.96
C GLY A 6 7.01 -1.87 -3.12
N THR A 7 7.06 -0.75 -3.84
CA THR A 7 7.24 0.59 -3.29
C THR A 7 6.25 1.53 -3.94
N ILE A 8 5.62 2.37 -3.11
CA ILE A 8 4.77 3.47 -3.55
C ILE A 8 5.25 4.79 -2.97
N ILE A 9 5.10 5.87 -3.74
CA ILE A 9 5.40 7.24 -3.34
C ILE A 9 4.13 8.07 -3.49
N LEU A 10 3.73 8.74 -2.42
CA LEU A 10 2.57 9.63 -2.36
C LEU A 10 2.81 10.77 -1.34
N PRO A 11 2.14 11.92 -1.50
CA PRO A 11 2.15 12.97 -0.50
C PRO A 11 1.61 12.49 0.85
N ALA A 12 2.29 12.84 1.94
CA ALA A 12 1.85 12.50 3.29
C ALA A 12 0.92 13.58 3.86
N LYS A 13 -0.26 13.17 4.34
CA LYS A 13 -1.17 14.03 5.12
C LYS A 13 -1.10 13.62 6.59
N VAL A 14 -0.46 14.45 7.42
CA VAL A 14 -0.36 14.20 8.87
C VAL A 14 -1.66 14.62 9.55
N THR A 15 -2.22 13.75 10.39
CA THR A 15 -3.47 14.02 11.09
C THR A 15 -3.56 13.20 12.39
N PRO A 16 -4.17 13.73 13.47
CA PRO A 16 -4.36 12.99 14.72
C PRO A 16 -5.48 11.94 14.65
N ARG A 17 -6.18 11.80 13.51
CA ARG A 17 -7.29 10.85 13.34
C ARG A 17 -6.85 9.40 13.09
N ILE A 18 -5.57 9.17 12.86
CA ILE A 18 -5.01 7.84 12.62
C ILE A 18 -4.17 7.46 13.84
N MET A 19 -4.36 6.24 14.34
CA MET A 19 -3.64 5.78 15.52
C MET A 19 -2.13 5.66 15.25
N PRO A 20 -1.28 5.82 16.28
CA PRO A 20 0.15 5.57 16.15
C PRO A 20 0.45 4.17 15.59
N GLY A 21 1.42 4.09 14.68
CA GLY A 21 1.81 2.83 14.03
C GLY A 21 0.93 2.38 12.86
N VAL A 22 -0.11 3.16 12.51
CA VAL A 22 -0.99 2.85 11.38
C VAL A 22 -0.91 3.95 10.32
N VAL A 23 -1.04 3.54 9.07
CA VAL A 23 -1.18 4.45 7.92
C VAL A 23 -2.45 4.12 7.15
N SER A 24 -3.09 5.17 6.63
CA SER A 24 -4.25 5.03 5.75
C SER A 24 -3.87 5.41 4.34
N VAL A 25 -4.14 4.52 3.39
CA VAL A 25 -3.97 4.75 1.95
C VAL A 25 -5.30 4.47 1.25
N PRO A 26 -5.92 5.47 0.60
CA PRO A 26 -7.14 5.26 -0.16
C PRO A 26 -6.94 4.28 -1.33
N GLN A 27 -7.97 3.49 -1.62
CA GLN A 27 -8.01 2.66 -2.82
C GLN A 27 -8.38 3.49 -4.06
N GLY A 28 -7.98 3.00 -5.25
CA GLY A 28 -8.45 3.52 -6.54
C GLY A 28 -7.42 4.34 -7.31
N ALA A 29 -6.24 4.59 -6.72
CA ALA A 29 -5.13 5.19 -7.45
C ALA A 29 -4.70 4.29 -8.62
N TRP A 30 -4.43 4.91 -9.76
CA TRP A 30 -3.89 4.23 -10.94
C TRP A 30 -2.46 3.76 -10.67
N TRP A 31 -2.17 2.51 -11.00
CA TRP A 31 -0.81 2.01 -10.97
C TRP A 31 0.02 2.70 -12.05
N THR A 32 1.07 3.43 -11.67
CA THR A 32 1.93 4.18 -12.60
C THR A 32 3.38 4.02 -12.16
N PRO A 33 4.00 2.86 -12.47
CA PRO A 33 5.39 2.60 -12.14
C PRO A 33 6.30 3.48 -12.99
N ASP A 34 7.40 3.93 -12.39
CA ASP A 34 8.51 4.51 -13.12
C ASP A 34 9.46 3.43 -13.69
N LYS A 35 10.62 3.85 -14.21
CA LYS A 35 11.63 2.95 -14.77
C LYS A 35 12.24 1.98 -13.75
N GLU A 36 12.12 2.27 -12.45
CA GLU A 36 12.61 1.44 -11.36
C GLU A 36 11.49 0.55 -10.78
N GLY A 37 10.29 0.62 -11.34
CA GLY A 37 9.11 -0.11 -10.87
C GLY A 37 8.42 0.52 -9.65
N ILE A 38 8.83 1.75 -9.26
CA ILE A 38 8.24 2.45 -8.12
C ILE A 38 6.96 3.14 -8.57
N ASP A 39 5.86 2.86 -7.89
CA ASP A 39 4.58 3.49 -8.21
C ASP A 39 4.51 4.92 -7.68
N ARG A 40 4.38 5.88 -8.61
CA ARG A 40 4.39 7.32 -8.33
C ARG A 40 3.00 7.90 -8.03
N ARG A 41 1.93 7.08 -8.11
CA ARG A 41 0.54 7.54 -7.87
C ARG A 41 -0.12 6.89 -6.65
N GLY A 42 0.52 5.91 -6.02
CA GLY A 42 0.07 5.39 -4.73
C GLY A 42 -1.01 4.30 -4.83
N CYS A 43 -1.01 3.47 -5.87
CA CYS A 43 -1.84 2.27 -5.94
C CYS A 43 -1.47 1.31 -4.81
N ILE A 44 -2.33 1.22 -3.80
CA ILE A 44 -2.12 0.39 -2.61
C ILE A 44 -1.94 -1.10 -2.94
N ASN A 45 -2.50 -1.57 -4.06
CA ASN A 45 -2.38 -2.96 -4.48
C ASN A 45 -0.94 -3.37 -4.85
N THR A 46 -0.05 -2.40 -5.11
CA THR A 46 1.40 -2.64 -5.21
C THR A 46 1.97 -3.28 -3.94
N LEU A 47 1.33 -3.06 -2.79
CA LEU A 47 1.78 -3.54 -1.47
C LEU A 47 0.98 -4.74 -0.97
N THR A 48 -0.13 -5.13 -1.61
CA THR A 48 -1.00 -6.20 -1.11
C THR A 48 -0.56 -7.59 -1.57
N LYS A 49 -0.96 -8.63 -0.83
CA LYS A 49 -0.77 -10.02 -1.22
C LYS A 49 -2.09 -10.57 -1.75
N TYR A 50 -2.05 -11.29 -2.87
CA TYR A 50 -3.16 -12.15 -3.25
C TYR A 50 -2.95 -13.56 -2.69
N HIS A 51 -3.77 -13.92 -1.71
CA HIS A 51 -3.77 -15.26 -1.12
C HIS A 51 -5.19 -15.60 -0.67
N PRO A 52 -6.02 -16.20 -1.54
CA PRO A 52 -7.40 -16.49 -1.24
C PRO A 52 -7.54 -17.58 -0.17
N THR A 53 -8.57 -17.46 0.67
CA THR A 53 -8.89 -18.51 1.66
C THR A 53 -9.54 -19.71 0.97
N PRO A 54 -9.31 -20.94 1.45
CA PRO A 54 -9.83 -22.15 0.80
C PRO A 54 -11.37 -22.27 0.84
N LEU A 55 -12.03 -21.59 1.77
CA LEU A 55 -13.49 -21.64 1.91
C LEU A 55 -14.20 -20.63 1.00
N ALA A 56 -13.77 -19.36 1.03
CA ALA A 56 -14.52 -18.25 0.44
C ALA A 56 -13.83 -17.64 -0.78
N PHE A 57 -12.57 -18.00 -1.06
CA PHE A 57 -11.77 -17.48 -2.17
C PHE A 57 -11.62 -15.94 -2.18
N GLY A 58 -11.79 -15.29 -1.03
CA GLY A 58 -11.74 -13.84 -0.88
C GLY A 58 -10.32 -13.28 -0.84
N ASN A 59 -10.14 -12.02 -1.23
CA ASN A 59 -8.86 -11.33 -1.24
C ASN A 59 -8.50 -10.72 0.15
N PRO A 60 -7.26 -10.91 0.67
CA PRO A 60 -6.86 -10.40 1.98
C PRO A 60 -6.32 -8.94 1.94
N SER A 61 -6.98 -8.04 1.20
CA SER A 61 -6.43 -6.71 0.88
C SER A 61 -6.16 -5.79 2.08
N HIS A 62 -6.72 -6.06 3.25
CA HIS A 62 -6.50 -5.28 4.48
C HIS A 62 -5.43 -5.87 5.42
N THR A 63 -4.78 -6.97 5.04
CA THR A 63 -3.71 -7.59 5.84
C THR A 63 -2.35 -7.21 5.25
N ASN A 64 -1.78 -6.09 5.71
CA ASN A 64 -0.50 -5.58 5.21
C ASN A 64 0.36 -5.03 6.33
N LEU A 65 1.67 -5.25 6.20
CA LEU A 65 2.71 -4.56 6.95
C LEU A 65 3.61 -3.83 5.95
N VAL A 66 4.02 -2.62 6.32
CA VAL A 66 4.74 -1.68 5.47
C VAL A 66 5.68 -0.84 6.33
N GLU A 67 6.75 -0.35 5.72
CA GLU A 67 7.65 0.64 6.30
C GLU A 67 7.47 1.98 5.59
N VAL A 68 7.59 3.08 6.35
CA VAL A 68 7.39 4.43 5.83
C VAL A 68 8.64 5.26 6.07
N VAL A 69 9.22 5.76 4.99
CA VAL A 69 10.39 6.66 5.00
C VAL A 69 10.06 7.94 4.28
N LYS A 70 10.75 9.03 4.65
CA LYS A 70 10.72 10.28 3.90
C LYS A 70 11.49 10.08 2.57
N ALA A 71 10.89 10.56 1.47
CA ALA A 71 11.50 10.57 0.15
C ALA A 71 12.41 11.79 -0.06
#